data_AF-A0A5K7XL10-F1
#
_entry.id   AF-A0A5K7XL10-F1
#
_cell.length_a   1.000
_cell.length_b   1.000
_cell.length_c   1.000
_cell.angle_alpha   90.00
_cell.angle_beta   90.00
_cell.angle_gamma   90.00
#
_symmetry.space_group_name_H-M   'P 1'
#
loop_
_entity.id
_entity.type
_entity.pdbx_description
1 polymer ?
#
loop_
_entity_poly.entity_id
_entity_poly.type
_entity_poly.pdbx_seq_one_letter_code
_entity_poly.pdbx_strand_id
1 'polypeptide(L)'
;MCSGVAILRDKLTDPLILRHELGWRLHDRSLDHSGRFEARFMFAERRPQLPVVHDGQLVIYEWGMAFEKNRKCFRVGYCKEEGLRADNWRYLKPEPVVIPADYGFERGVWFAIVEGVRGIVVRDEQERPHVFVLTQPSTHYYQMMTKRDREPVLVEQVI
;
A
#
# COMPACT_ATOMS: atom_id res chain seq x y z
N MET A 1 -9.48 -5.57 -2.30
CA MET A 1 -8.58 -4.79 -1.44
C MET A 1 -7.33 -4.46 -2.22
N CYS A 2 -6.75 -3.29 -2.08
CA CYS A 2 -5.55 -2.89 -2.84
C CYS A 2 -4.39 -3.89 -2.61
N SER A 3 -3.96 -4.59 -3.65
CA SER A 3 -2.87 -5.59 -3.64
C SER A 3 -1.59 -5.12 -4.35
N GLY A 4 -1.62 -3.91 -4.89
CA GLY A 4 -0.42 -3.20 -5.30
C GLY A 4 -0.67 -1.71 -5.38
N VAL A 5 0.40 -0.92 -5.32
CA VAL A 5 0.38 0.52 -5.59
C VAL A 5 1.47 0.88 -6.57
N ALA A 6 1.30 1.98 -7.29
CA ALA A 6 2.33 2.54 -8.15
C ALA A 6 2.47 4.04 -7.92
N ILE A 7 3.71 4.52 -7.96
CA ILE A 7 4.07 5.95 -7.92
C ILE A 7 4.75 6.30 -9.22
N LEU A 8 4.36 7.42 -9.85
CA LEU A 8 5.04 7.95 -11.02
C LEU A 8 6.48 8.34 -10.68
N ARG A 9 7.40 7.99 -11.57
CA ARG A 9 8.84 8.25 -11.41
C ARG A 9 9.17 9.71 -11.11
N ASP A 10 8.41 10.64 -11.69
CA ASP A 10 8.61 12.09 -11.51
C ASP A 10 8.34 12.57 -10.08
N LYS A 11 7.59 11.79 -9.29
CA LYS A 11 7.33 12.04 -7.87
C LYS A 11 8.38 11.40 -6.95
N LEU A 12 9.32 10.62 -7.49
CA LEU A 12 10.40 9.97 -6.75
C LEU A 12 11.72 10.68 -7.00
N THR A 13 12.43 11.04 -5.93
CA THR A 13 13.77 11.64 -6.03
C THR A 13 14.83 10.58 -6.29
N ASP A 14 15.87 10.92 -7.07
CA ASP A 14 16.97 10.00 -7.39
C ASP A 14 17.67 9.42 -6.14
N PRO A 15 17.93 10.18 -5.07
CA PRO A 15 18.50 9.63 -3.84
C PRO A 15 17.61 8.54 -3.22
N LEU A 16 16.29 8.66 -3.33
CA LEU A 16 15.36 7.69 -2.78
C LEU A 16 15.34 6.41 -3.61
N ILE A 17 15.41 6.54 -4.94
CA ILE A 17 15.51 5.40 -5.86
C ILE A 17 16.80 4.62 -5.61
N LEU A 18 17.93 5.32 -5.47
CA LEU A 18 19.23 4.70 -5.21
C LEU A 18 19.28 4.03 -3.83
N ARG A 19 18.85 4.75 -2.78
CA ARG A 19 18.88 4.24 -1.40
C ARG A 19 18.04 2.99 -1.20
N HIS A 20 16.91 2.90 -1.89
CA HIS A 20 15.98 1.78 -1.77
C HIS A 20 16.01 0.82 -2.97
N GLU A 21 17.02 0.96 -3.83
CA GLU A 21 17.24 0.12 -5.02
C GLU A 21 15.97 -0.02 -5.88
N LEU A 22 15.17 1.05 -6.04
CA LEU A 22 13.87 0.98 -6.71
C LEU A 22 13.97 0.78 -8.23
N GLY A 23 15.17 0.76 -8.79
CA GLY A 23 15.39 0.62 -10.23
C GLY A 23 14.72 -0.62 -10.83
N TRP A 24 14.73 -1.76 -10.12
CA TRP A 24 14.06 -2.99 -10.58
C TRP A 24 12.53 -2.93 -10.51
N ARG A 25 11.97 -1.96 -9.78
CA ARG A 25 10.52 -1.72 -9.68
C ARG A 25 10.01 -0.75 -10.74
N LEU A 26 10.88 -0.13 -11.53
CA LEU A 26 10.49 0.83 -12.56
C LEU A 26 9.93 0.11 -13.78
N HIS A 27 8.69 0.43 -14.12
CA HIS A 27 8.01 -0.09 -15.30
C HIS A 27 7.64 1.05 -16.23
N ASP A 28 7.90 0.86 -17.52
CA ASP A 28 7.39 1.76 -18.54
C ASP A 28 5.86 1.59 -18.62
N ARG A 29 5.13 2.68 -18.36
CA ARG A 29 3.67 2.74 -18.49
C ARG A 29 3.27 3.19 -19.90
N SER A 30 4.19 3.76 -20.65
CA SER A 30 3.89 4.38 -21.93
C SER A 30 3.66 3.34 -23.03
N LEU A 31 2.57 3.50 -23.79
CA LEU A 31 2.30 2.67 -24.96
C LEU A 31 3.22 3.05 -26.14
N ASP A 32 3.75 4.26 -26.13
CA ASP A 32 4.60 4.86 -27.16
C ASP A 32 6.10 4.85 -26.80
N HIS A 33 6.49 4.21 -25.70
CA HIS A 33 7.86 4.25 -25.17
C HIS A 33 8.38 5.68 -24.92
N SER A 34 7.50 6.64 -24.64
CA SER A 34 7.87 8.00 -24.24
C SER A 34 8.65 8.07 -22.92
N GLY A 35 8.83 6.95 -22.22
CA GLY A 35 9.67 6.86 -21.03
C GLY A 35 8.96 7.35 -19.77
N ARG A 36 7.63 7.22 -19.71
CA ARG A 36 6.87 7.47 -18.46
C ARG A 36 6.93 6.24 -17.56
N PHE A 37 7.88 6.26 -16.63
CA PHE A 37 8.09 5.18 -15.69
C PHE A 37 7.23 5.33 -14.42
N GLU A 38 6.85 4.20 -13.84
CA GLU A 38 6.25 4.10 -12.51
C GLU A 38 6.98 3.06 -11.67
N ALA A 39 7.17 3.34 -10.39
CA ALA A 39 7.65 2.35 -9.42
C ALA A 39 6.47 1.55 -8.89
N ARG A 40 6.47 0.23 -9.11
CA ARG A 40 5.41 -0.67 -8.63
C ARG A 40 5.78 -1.36 -7.32
N PHE A 41 4.80 -1.46 -6.44
CA PHE A 41 4.89 -2.14 -5.15
C PHE A 41 3.76 -3.15 -5.03
N MET A 42 4.09 -4.44 -5.07
CA MET A 42 3.09 -5.51 -5.14
C MET A 42 3.12 -6.39 -3.90
N PHE A 43 1.95 -6.67 -3.31
CA PHE A 43 1.85 -7.53 -2.12
C PHE A 43 2.27 -8.99 -2.39
N ALA A 44 2.23 -9.41 -3.66
CA ALA A 44 2.66 -10.74 -4.09
C ALA A 44 4.18 -10.91 -4.16
N GLU A 45 4.96 -9.84 -3.97
CA GLU A 45 6.42 -9.93 -3.95
C GLU A 45 6.93 -10.78 -2.79
N ARG A 46 8.14 -11.35 -2.96
CA ARG A 46 8.77 -12.17 -1.92
C ARG A 46 8.91 -11.41 -0.60
N ARG A 47 9.28 -10.13 -0.68
CA ARG A 47 9.36 -9.16 0.42
C ARG A 47 8.49 -7.95 0.05
N PRO A 48 7.19 -8.01 0.35
CA PRO A 48 6.28 -6.95 -0.04
C PRO A 48 6.62 -5.70 0.78
N GLN A 49 6.67 -4.56 0.10
CA GLN A 49 7.04 -3.29 0.70
C GLN A 49 6.06 -2.22 0.25
N LEU A 50 5.93 -1.18 1.05
CA LEU A 50 5.20 0.01 0.65
C LEU A 50 6.01 1.28 0.94
N PRO A 51 5.96 2.27 0.03
CA PRO A 51 6.37 3.62 0.35
C PRO A 51 5.37 4.24 1.33
N VAL A 52 5.87 4.96 2.31
CA VAL A 52 5.08 5.57 3.38
C VAL A 52 5.64 6.95 3.68
N VAL A 53 4.78 7.96 3.78
CA VAL A 53 5.12 9.24 4.39
C VAL A 53 4.91 9.09 5.89
N HIS A 54 6.02 9.02 6.63
CA HIS A 54 6.05 8.91 8.10
C HIS A 54 6.91 10.06 8.64
N ASP A 55 6.39 10.84 9.58
CA ASP A 55 7.04 12.05 10.10
C ASP A 55 7.52 13.03 9.00
N GLY A 56 6.72 13.16 7.94
CA GLY A 56 7.02 14.03 6.79
C GLY A 56 8.12 13.51 5.86
N GLN A 57 8.64 12.31 6.09
CA GLN A 57 9.67 11.67 5.28
C GLN A 57 9.12 10.49 4.51
N LEU A 58 9.52 10.37 3.24
CA LEU A 58 9.22 9.18 2.44
C LEU A 58 10.18 8.06 2.83
N VAL A 59 9.65 7.02 3.45
CA VAL A 59 10.35 5.82 3.90
C VAL A 59 9.71 4.58 3.30
N ILE A 60 10.41 3.45 3.32
CA ILE A 60 9.89 2.18 2.81
C ILE A 60 9.86 1.17 3.93
N TYR A 61 8.68 0.63 4.22
CA TYR A 61 8.46 -0.39 5.23
C TYR A 61 7.96 -1.69 4.63
N GLU A 62 8.09 -2.77 5.41
CA GLU A 62 7.51 -4.06 5.05
C GLU A 62 5.99 -3.97 5.05
N TRP A 63 5.37 -4.48 4.00
CA TRP A 63 3.92 -4.45 3.84
C TRP A 63 3.30 -5.66 4.52
N GLY A 64 2.57 -5.39 5.59
CA GLY A 64 1.80 -6.35 6.34
C GLY A 64 2.67 -7.18 7.27
N MET A 65 2.05 -8.21 7.85
CA MET A 65 2.73 -9.13 8.74
C MET A 65 2.30 -10.57 8.43
N ALA A 66 3.24 -11.49 8.62
CA ALA A 66 2.98 -12.92 8.57
C ALA A 66 2.43 -13.41 9.91
N PHE A 67 1.35 -14.18 9.85
CA PHE A 67 0.79 -14.88 11.01
C PHE A 67 0.63 -16.36 10.71
N GLU A 68 0.90 -17.19 11.71
CA GLU A 68 0.66 -18.62 11.63
C GLU A 68 -0.74 -18.95 12.14
N LYS A 69 -1.50 -19.69 11.33
CA LYS A 69 -2.77 -20.28 11.74
C LYS A 69 -2.85 -21.69 11.17
N ASN A 70 -3.11 -22.69 12.03
CA ASN A 70 -3.18 -24.10 11.63
C ASN A 70 -1.94 -24.58 10.84
N ARG A 71 -0.73 -24.18 11.28
CA ARG A 71 0.55 -24.47 10.61
C ARG A 71 0.67 -23.94 9.17
N LYS A 72 -0.17 -22.98 8.79
CA LYS A 72 -0.07 -22.23 7.53
C LYS A 72 0.29 -20.78 7.84
N CYS A 73 1.31 -20.27 7.15
CA CYS A 73 1.70 -18.87 7.22
C CYS A 73 0.82 -18.06 6.26
N PHE A 74 0.07 -17.10 6.80
CA PHE A 74 -0.74 -16.16 6.04
C PHE A 74 -0.16 -14.76 6.21
N ARG A 75 -0.02 -14.02 5.12
CA ARG A 75 0.32 -12.59 5.20
C ARG A 75 -0.95 -11.76 5.12
N VAL A 76 -1.08 -10.83 6.04
CA VAL A 76 -2.16 -9.84 6.03
C VAL A 76 -1.53 -8.47 5.84
N GLY A 77 -1.89 -7.78 4.76
CA GLY A 77 -1.39 -6.46 4.39
C GLY A 77 -2.37 -5.32 4.62
N TYR A 78 -3.50 -5.58 5.26
CA TYR A 78 -4.58 -4.61 5.40
C TYR A 78 -5.12 -4.58 6.83
N CYS A 79 -5.61 -3.42 7.21
CA CYS A 79 -6.36 -3.21 8.43
C CYS A 79 -7.74 -2.67 8.05
N LYS A 80 -8.76 -3.14 8.76
CA LYS A 80 -10.13 -2.67 8.57
C LYS A 80 -10.32 -1.38 9.37
N GLU A 81 -10.81 -0.33 8.74
CA GLU A 81 -10.99 0.96 9.40
C GLU A 81 -11.92 0.87 10.62
N GLU A 82 -13.01 0.11 10.52
CA GLU A 82 -13.90 -0.11 11.68
C GLU A 82 -13.19 -0.82 12.83
N GLY A 83 -12.34 -1.80 12.53
CA GLY A 83 -11.51 -2.46 13.55
C GLY A 83 -10.53 -1.51 14.23
N LEU A 84 -9.94 -0.57 13.48
CA LEU A 84 -9.08 0.47 14.05
C LEU A 84 -9.87 1.42 14.96
N ARG A 85 -11.03 1.90 14.51
CA ARG A 85 -11.92 2.78 15.28
C ARG A 85 -12.48 2.12 16.54
N ALA A 86 -12.63 0.80 16.54
CA ALA A 86 -13.08 0.01 17.67
C ALA A 86 -11.95 -0.35 18.65
N ASP A 87 -10.77 0.27 18.57
CA ASP A 87 -9.60 0.01 19.42
C ASP A 87 -9.04 -1.43 19.34
N ASN A 88 -9.44 -2.24 18.35
CA ASN A 88 -8.96 -3.62 18.21
C ASN A 88 -7.44 -3.73 17.96
N TRP A 89 -6.80 -2.62 17.57
CA TRP A 89 -5.37 -2.54 17.30
C TRP A 89 -4.59 -1.77 18.37
N ARG A 90 -5.26 -1.26 19.41
CA ARG A 90 -4.66 -0.35 20.39
C ARG A 90 -3.40 -0.92 21.07
N TYR A 91 -3.36 -2.23 21.31
CA TYR A 91 -2.21 -2.91 21.90
C TYR A 91 -0.94 -2.85 21.03
N LEU A 92 -1.09 -2.66 19.71
CA LEU A 92 0.03 -2.49 18.76
C LEU A 92 0.42 -1.03 18.54
N LYS A 93 -0.24 -0.07 19.22
CA LYS A 93 0.00 1.37 19.12
C LYS A 93 0.10 1.86 17.66
N PRO A 94 -0.96 1.69 16.85
CA PRO A 94 -0.92 2.00 15.42
C PRO A 94 -0.73 3.50 15.18
N GLU A 95 0.23 3.84 14.34
CA GLU A 95 0.54 5.21 13.94
C GLU A 95 -0.07 5.46 12.55
N PRO A 96 -0.94 6.48 12.37
CA PRO A 96 -1.56 6.76 11.09
C PRO A 96 -0.52 7.30 10.10
N VAL A 97 -0.56 6.80 8.86
CA VAL A 97 0.37 7.20 7.80
C VAL A 97 -0.33 7.34 6.46
N VAL A 98 0.35 7.99 5.51
CA VAL A 98 -0.06 8.04 4.10
C VAL A 98 0.88 7.18 3.27
N ILE A 99 0.31 6.31 2.45
CA ILE A 99 1.01 5.54 1.42
C ILE A 99 0.83 6.32 0.12
N PRO A 100 1.84 7.08 -0.36
CA PRO A 100 1.72 7.82 -1.60
C PRO A 100 1.52 6.85 -2.76
N ALA A 101 0.57 7.18 -3.63
CA ALA A 101 0.24 6.36 -4.79
C ALA A 101 -0.46 7.22 -5.84
N ASP A 102 -0.10 7.01 -7.11
CA ASP A 102 -0.82 7.52 -8.27
C ASP A 102 -1.81 6.49 -8.82
N TYR A 103 -1.55 5.21 -8.55
CA TYR A 103 -2.44 4.12 -8.91
C TYR A 103 -2.48 3.04 -7.84
N GLY A 104 -3.66 2.45 -7.68
CA GLY A 104 -3.86 1.23 -6.93
C GLY A 104 -4.14 0.07 -7.89
N PHE A 105 -3.76 -1.13 -7.47
CA PHE A 105 -4.00 -2.38 -8.18
C PHE A 105 -4.86 -3.30 -7.34
N GLU A 106 -5.88 -3.89 -7.95
CA GLU A 106 -6.54 -5.06 -7.38
C GLU A 106 -7.12 -5.96 -8.48
N ARG A 107 -6.88 -7.27 -8.36
CA ARG A 107 -7.42 -8.31 -9.27
C ARG A 107 -7.29 -7.97 -10.77
N GLY A 108 -6.12 -7.46 -11.17
CA GLY A 108 -5.86 -7.15 -12.59
C GLY A 108 -6.32 -5.77 -13.03
N VAL A 109 -6.99 -5.01 -12.14
CA VAL A 109 -7.47 -3.66 -12.44
C VAL A 109 -6.57 -2.64 -11.77
N TRP A 110 -6.05 -1.71 -12.57
CA TRP A 110 -5.42 -0.49 -12.09
C TRP A 110 -6.46 0.64 -12.02
N PHE A 111 -6.51 1.35 -10.90
CA PHE A 111 -7.38 2.51 -10.69
C PHE A 111 -6.53 3.71 -10.24
N ALA A 112 -6.96 4.92 -10.63
CA ALA A 112 -6.25 6.15 -10.30
C ALA A 112 -6.44 6.58 -8.84
N ILE A 113 -5.37 7.09 -8.26
CA ILE A 113 -5.32 7.67 -6.91
C ILE A 113 -4.70 9.07 -7.05
N VAL A 114 -5.33 10.07 -6.44
CA VAL A 114 -4.91 11.46 -6.57
C VAL A 114 -3.75 11.78 -5.63
N GLU A 115 -3.89 11.44 -4.35
CA GLU A 115 -2.93 11.78 -3.30
C GLU A 115 -2.24 10.55 -2.71
N GLY A 116 -3.03 9.56 -2.32
CA GLY A 116 -2.51 8.33 -1.74
C GLY A 116 -3.58 7.51 -1.04
N VAL A 117 -3.10 6.52 -0.28
CA VAL A 117 -3.92 5.59 0.49
C VAL A 117 -3.63 5.79 1.97
N ARG A 118 -4.67 5.81 2.81
CA ARG A 118 -4.49 5.82 4.26
C ARG A 118 -3.98 4.46 4.72
N GLY A 119 -3.01 4.48 5.64
CA GLY A 119 -2.44 3.30 6.24
C GLY A 119 -2.20 3.47 7.72
N ILE A 120 -1.71 2.41 8.34
CA ILE A 120 -1.13 2.44 9.69
C ILE A 120 0.23 1.78 9.66
N VAL A 121 1.14 2.29 10.48
CA VAL A 121 2.37 1.60 10.87
C VAL A 121 2.15 1.00 12.26
N VAL A 122 2.55 -0.24 12.42
CA VAL A 122 2.67 -0.90 13.73
C VAL A 122 4.07 -1.47 13.87
N ARG A 123 4.52 -1.62 15.11
CA ARG A 123 5.81 -2.26 15.41
C ARG A 123 5.56 -3.66 15.94
N ASP A 124 6.37 -4.61 15.49
CA ASP A 124 6.37 -5.95 16.07
C ASP A 124 7.15 -5.99 17.39
N GLU A 125 7.22 -7.16 18.02
CA GLU A 125 7.96 -7.37 19.29
C GLU A 125 9.46 -7.06 19.19
N GLN A 126 10.01 -6.99 17.98
CA GLN A 126 11.41 -6.65 17.69
C GLN A 126 11.56 -5.18 17.26
N GLU A 127 10.53 -4.34 17.49
CA GLU A 127 10.46 -2.93 17.11
C GLU A 127 10.54 -2.67 15.60
N ARG A 128 10.33 -3.70 14.76
CA ARG A 128 10.37 -3.56 13.30
C ARG A 128 9.05 -2.98 12.80
N PRO A 129 9.09 -1.93 11.96
CA PRO A 129 7.88 -1.29 11.44
C PRO A 129 7.25 -2.11 10.30
N HIS A 130 5.95 -2.32 10.40
CA HIS A 130 5.10 -2.97 9.39
C HIS A 130 3.96 -2.04 9.02
N VAL A 131 3.75 -1.83 7.73
CA VAL A 131 2.67 -0.97 7.23
C VAL A 131 1.49 -1.79 6.73
N PHE A 132 0.29 -1.34 7.06
CA PHE A 132 -0.97 -1.94 6.64
C PHE A 132 -1.82 -0.90 5.92
N VAL A 133 -2.41 -1.30 4.80
CA VAL A 133 -3.38 -0.48 4.06
C VAL A 133 -4.69 -0.43 4.84
N LEU A 134 -5.23 0.75 5.13
CA LEU A 134 -6.58 0.86 5.67
C LEU A 134 -7.61 0.58 4.60
N THR A 135 -8.67 -0.12 4.98
CA THR A 135 -9.75 -0.51 4.08
C THR A 135 -11.10 -0.19 4.65
N GLN A 136 -12.07 0.07 3.78
CA GLN A 136 -13.47 0.33 4.09
C GLN A 136 -14.38 -0.59 3.24
N PRO A 137 -15.69 -0.71 3.56
CA PRO A 137 -16.65 -1.32 2.63
C PRO A 137 -16.54 -0.68 1.24
N SER A 138 -16.51 -1.50 0.20
CA SER A 138 -16.35 -0.99 -1.17
C SER A 138 -17.59 -0.23 -1.64
N THR A 139 -17.40 0.79 -2.46
CA THR A 139 -18.50 1.31 -3.28
C THR A 139 -18.97 0.27 -4.28
N HIS A 140 -20.18 0.50 -4.84
CA HIS A 140 -20.69 -0.36 -5.90
C HIS A 140 -19.79 -0.36 -7.13
N TYR A 141 -19.21 0.80 -7.49
CA TYR A 141 -18.33 0.92 -8.64
C TYR A 141 -17.04 0.13 -8.44
N TYR A 142 -16.36 0.29 -7.29
CA TYR A 142 -15.17 -0.50 -6.97
C TYR A 142 -15.46 -2.00 -6.95
N GLN A 143 -16.59 -2.42 -6.40
CA GLN A 143 -17.02 -3.81 -6.39
C GLN A 143 -17.26 -4.35 -7.81
N MET A 144 -17.83 -3.54 -8.71
CA MET A 144 -18.02 -3.93 -10.10
C MET A 144 -16.72 -4.08 -10.86
N MET A 145 -15.78 -3.16 -10.66
CA MET A 145 -14.45 -3.22 -11.27
C MET A 145 -13.63 -4.40 -10.74
N THR A 146 -13.54 -4.58 -9.43
CA THR A 146 -12.54 -5.46 -8.80
C THR A 146 -13.11 -6.77 -8.25
N LYS A 147 -14.44 -6.90 -8.18
CA LYS A 147 -15.16 -8.02 -7.54
C LYS A 147 -14.79 -8.21 -6.06
N ARG A 148 -14.51 -7.11 -5.36
CA ARG A 148 -14.21 -7.09 -3.93
C ARG A 148 -15.24 -6.27 -3.17
N ASP A 149 -15.57 -6.74 -1.98
CA ASP A 149 -16.46 -6.10 -1.00
C ASP A 149 -15.75 -5.04 -0.15
N ARG A 150 -14.44 -4.87 -0.35
CA ARG A 150 -13.59 -3.91 0.36
C ARG A 150 -12.59 -3.24 -0.54
N GLU A 151 -12.45 -1.95 -0.31
CA GLU A 151 -11.58 -1.02 -1.05
C GLU A 151 -10.59 -0.32 -0.08
N PRO A 152 -9.45 0.19 -0.57
CA PRO A 152 -8.58 1.02 0.24
C PRO A 152 -9.27 2.34 0.65
N VAL A 153 -8.98 2.84 1.85
CA VAL A 153 -9.37 4.20 2.23
C VAL A 153 -8.43 5.16 1.54
N LEU A 154 -8.90 5.92 0.56
CA LEU A 154 -8.08 6.91 -0.14
C LEU A 154 -8.04 8.23 0.64
N VAL A 155 -7.00 9.02 0.41
CA VAL A 155 -6.90 10.37 0.96
C VAL A 155 -7.79 11.30 0.14
N GLU A 156 -8.80 11.90 0.79
CA GLU A 156 -9.75 12.87 0.22
C GLU A 156 -10.38 12.46 -1.13
N GLN A 157 -10.53 11.16 -1.37
CA GLN A 157 -11.05 10.59 -2.61
C GLN A 157 -11.97 9.39 -2.31
N VAL A 158 -12.98 9.19 -3.16
CA VAL A 158 -13.83 7.99 -3.21
C VAL A 158 -13.80 7.42 -4.63
N ILE A 159 -13.85 6.10 -4.77
CA ILE A 159 -13.94 5.39 -6.06
C ILE A 159 -15.37 5.06 -6.40
#